data_AF-A0A191VB25-F1
#
_entry.id   AF-A0A191VB25-F1
#
_cell.length_a   1.000
_cell.length_b   1.000
_cell.length_c   1.000
_cell.angle_alpha   90.00
_cell.angle_beta   90.00
_cell.angle_gamma   90.00
#
_symmetry.space_group_name_H-M   'P 1'
#
loop_
_entity.id
_entity.type
_entity.pdbx_description
1 polymer ?
#
loop_
_entity_poly.entity_id
_entity_poly.type
_entity_poly.pdbx_seq_one_letter_code
_entity_poly.pdbx_strand_id
1 'polypeptide(L)'
;MRHNGRAPIKASRMRPEHLNLREGETPLAVCPDCESWHRLTRSMISPHRDSSDKPVKSGERRYFGDKPERRRRCPGSAQRITIDLTPEQWGQALLAADSTAAGRHSARVTRKPRTAVPTPVTRLASLPAPSARLLAVRDQARAAVHVHRSECEVCRTGRARCPGGRELEIRAGHTDASVRFVHEQHEAALRAMAAPAAPRRQQWRRVNAAVKRTDQQRSTRPAGDAPKDGGPSVPETPVRITA
;
A
#
# COMPACT_ATOMS: atom_id res chain seq x y z
N MET A 1 -44.63 -8.40 7.26
CA MET A 1 -43.26 -8.94 7.12
C MET A 1 -43.02 -9.88 8.30
N ARG A 2 -42.60 -11.13 8.06
CA ARG A 2 -42.37 -12.10 9.14
C ARG A 2 -41.03 -11.83 9.81
N HIS A 3 -41.03 -11.71 11.15
CA HIS A 3 -39.80 -11.60 11.94
C HIS A 3 -39.12 -12.97 12.08
N ASN A 4 -37.84 -12.97 12.48
CA ASN A 4 -37.03 -14.19 12.67
C ASN A 4 -37.34 -14.99 13.94
N GLY A 5 -38.37 -14.61 14.70
CA GLY A 5 -38.77 -15.28 15.95
C GLY A 5 -37.90 -14.98 17.18
N ARG A 6 -36.79 -14.25 17.03
CA ARG A 6 -35.92 -13.87 18.16
C ARG A 6 -36.53 -12.73 18.98
N ALA A 7 -36.10 -12.63 20.23
CA ALA A 7 -36.49 -11.53 21.11
C ALA A 7 -36.10 -10.17 20.50
N PRO A 8 -36.95 -9.13 20.60
CA PRO A 8 -36.60 -7.79 20.14
C PRO A 8 -35.37 -7.24 20.87
N ILE A 9 -34.46 -6.63 20.12
CA ILE A 9 -33.28 -5.96 20.68
C ILE A 9 -33.68 -4.53 21.02
N LYS A 10 -33.42 -4.08 22.24
CA LYS A 10 -33.59 -2.67 22.60
C LYS A 10 -32.48 -1.84 21.96
N ALA A 11 -32.83 -0.72 21.34
CA ALA A 11 -31.85 0.20 20.77
C ALA A 11 -30.84 0.67 21.83
N SER A 12 -31.29 0.85 23.07
CA SER A 12 -30.46 1.29 24.21
C SER A 12 -29.37 0.28 24.61
N ARG A 13 -29.56 -0.99 24.24
CA ARG A 13 -28.59 -2.07 24.49
C ARG A 13 -27.65 -2.30 23.31
N MET A 14 -27.91 -1.69 22.16
CA MET A 14 -27.00 -1.75 21.02
C MET A 14 -25.87 -0.74 21.21
N ARG A 15 -24.72 -1.03 20.60
CA ARG A 15 -23.64 -0.03 20.51
C ARG A 15 -24.18 1.19 19.74
N PRO A 16 -23.99 2.43 20.23
CA PRO A 16 -24.46 3.63 19.53
C PRO A 16 -23.93 3.71 18.09
N GLU A 17 -22.70 3.25 17.86
CA GLU A 17 -22.05 3.17 16.54
C GLU A 17 -22.69 2.16 15.57
N HIS A 18 -23.49 1.22 16.09
CA HIS A 18 -24.14 0.15 15.31
C HIS A 18 -25.59 0.49 14.95
N LEU A 19 -26.00 1.73 15.22
CA LEU A 19 -27.34 2.23 15.01
C LEU A 19 -27.22 3.65 14.46
N ASN A 20 -28.03 4.00 13.46
CA ASN A 20 -28.19 5.37 13.00
C ASN A 20 -29.64 5.79 13.24
N LEU A 21 -29.86 6.74 14.15
CA LEU A 21 -31.15 7.35 14.44
C LEU A 21 -31.14 8.86 14.15
N ARG A 22 -30.23 9.36 13.30
CA ARG A 22 -30.16 10.79 12.94
C ARG A 22 -31.51 11.28 12.43
N GLU A 23 -31.91 12.46 12.92
CA GLU A 23 -33.12 13.13 12.46
C GLU A 23 -33.02 13.44 10.96
N GLY A 24 -34.09 13.17 10.21
CA GLY A 24 -34.13 13.36 8.75
C GLY A 24 -33.46 12.26 7.91
N GLU A 25 -32.72 11.33 8.52
CA GLU A 25 -32.11 10.19 7.83
C GLU A 25 -32.94 8.91 7.95
N THR A 26 -32.71 7.95 7.04
CA THR A 26 -33.32 6.63 7.16
C THR A 26 -32.67 5.87 8.32
N PRO A 27 -33.43 5.34 9.29
CA PRO A 27 -32.84 4.58 10.38
C PRO A 27 -32.13 3.33 9.87
N LEU A 28 -30.89 3.13 10.30
CA LEU A 28 -30.04 2.00 9.94
C LEU A 28 -29.61 1.26 11.19
N ALA A 29 -29.43 -0.05 11.11
CA ALA A 29 -28.78 -0.83 12.15
C ALA A 29 -27.85 -1.87 11.55
N VAL A 30 -26.79 -2.18 12.29
CA VAL A 30 -25.91 -3.30 12.01
C VAL A 30 -26.61 -4.60 12.43
N CYS A 31 -26.62 -5.60 11.55
CA CYS A 31 -27.11 -6.93 11.88
C CYS A 31 -26.16 -7.62 12.88
N PRO A 32 -26.67 -8.22 13.97
CA PRO A 32 -25.83 -8.87 14.98
C PRO A 32 -25.14 -10.15 14.48
N ASP A 33 -25.65 -10.80 13.41
CA ASP A 33 -25.08 -12.05 12.90
C ASP A 33 -24.10 -11.85 11.74
N CYS A 34 -24.31 -10.84 10.88
CA CYS A 34 -23.48 -10.63 9.67
C CYS A 34 -22.72 -9.30 9.65
N GLU A 35 -22.84 -8.51 10.73
CA GLU A 35 -22.14 -7.25 10.98
C GLU A 35 -22.26 -6.22 9.83
N SER A 36 -23.28 -6.35 8.99
CA SER A 36 -23.51 -5.47 7.85
C SER A 36 -24.61 -4.46 8.15
N TRP A 37 -24.48 -3.26 7.58
CA TRP A 37 -25.45 -2.18 7.72
C TRP A 37 -26.70 -2.44 6.90
N HIS A 38 -27.86 -2.31 7.54
CA HIS A 38 -29.16 -2.51 6.89
C HIS A 38 -30.16 -1.44 7.33
N ARG A 39 -31.08 -1.11 6.42
CA ARG A 39 -32.22 -0.23 6.69
C ARG A 39 -33.15 -0.89 7.69
N LEU A 40 -33.69 -0.07 8.60
CA LEU A 40 -34.80 -0.45 9.44
C LEU A 40 -36.10 -0.15 8.70
N THR A 41 -36.95 -1.16 8.59
CA THR A 41 -38.28 -1.04 8.01
C THR A 41 -39.28 -1.53 9.04
N ARG A 42 -40.17 -0.64 9.50
CA ARG A 42 -41.14 -0.93 10.58
C ARG A 42 -40.44 -1.50 11.84
N SER A 43 -39.34 -0.87 12.23
CA SER A 43 -38.53 -1.26 13.39
C SER A 43 -37.95 -2.68 13.32
N MET A 44 -37.68 -3.17 12.11
CA MET A 44 -37.00 -4.44 11.84
C MET A 44 -35.85 -4.25 10.87
N ILE A 45 -34.78 -5.01 11.08
CA ILE A 45 -33.67 -5.10 10.11
C ILE A 45 -34.20 -5.67 8.80
N SER A 46 -33.98 -4.94 7.70
CA SER A 46 -34.42 -5.37 6.37
C SER A 46 -33.96 -6.80 6.07
N PRO A 47 -34.84 -7.67 5.53
CA PRO A 47 -34.47 -9.03 5.19
C PRO A 47 -33.28 -9.06 4.23
N HIS A 48 -32.20 -9.73 4.63
CA HIS A 48 -30.98 -9.84 3.85
C HIS A 48 -30.43 -11.28 3.92
N ARG A 49 -29.39 -11.53 3.13
CA ARG A 49 -28.69 -12.80 3.02
C ARG A 49 -27.27 -12.63 3.55
N ASP A 50 -26.66 -13.75 3.90
CA ASP A 50 -25.36 -13.81 4.56
C ASP A 50 -24.32 -13.10 3.69
N SER A 51 -23.57 -12.17 4.30
CA SER A 51 -22.54 -11.36 3.66
C SER A 51 -21.21 -12.10 3.53
N SER A 52 -21.12 -13.37 3.95
CA SER A 52 -19.90 -14.18 4.02
C SER A 52 -19.19 -14.43 2.68
N ASP A 53 -19.72 -13.90 1.59
CA ASP A 53 -19.00 -13.68 0.33
C ASP A 53 -19.47 -12.36 -0.28
N LYS A 54 -18.67 -11.30 -0.30
CA LYS A 54 -19.10 -10.05 -0.97
C LYS A 54 -19.33 -10.32 -2.46
N PRO A 55 -20.49 -9.97 -3.05
CA PRO A 55 -20.64 -10.08 -4.50
C PRO A 55 -19.64 -9.15 -5.19
N VAL A 56 -18.96 -9.69 -6.20
CA VAL A 56 -18.21 -8.92 -7.20
C VAL A 56 -19.11 -7.80 -7.73
N LYS A 57 -18.51 -6.62 -7.91
CA LYS A 57 -19.12 -5.34 -8.30
C LYS A 57 -20.38 -5.51 -9.14
N SER A 58 -21.47 -4.87 -8.71
CA SER A 58 -22.72 -4.73 -9.47
C SER A 58 -22.47 -3.93 -10.76
N GLY A 59 -22.12 -4.62 -11.83
CA GLY A 59 -21.85 -4.00 -13.13
C GLY A 59 -21.65 -5.01 -14.26
N GLU A 60 -21.22 -6.24 -13.95
CA GLU A 60 -21.10 -7.30 -14.97
C GLU A 60 -22.41 -8.11 -15.11
N ARG A 61 -22.66 -8.55 -16.35
CA ARG A 61 -23.80 -9.40 -16.73
C ARG A 61 -23.92 -10.55 -15.75
N ARG A 62 -25.13 -10.75 -15.23
CA ARG A 62 -25.34 -11.54 -14.02
C ARG A 62 -24.98 -13.02 -14.17
N TYR A 63 -24.77 -13.60 -15.38
CA TYR A 63 -24.11 -14.91 -15.57
C TYR A 63 -23.68 -15.19 -17.02
N PHE A 64 -22.48 -15.74 -17.22
CA PHE A 64 -22.12 -16.68 -18.31
C PHE A 64 -21.78 -18.01 -17.59
N GLY A 65 -22.67 -19.01 -17.65
CA GLY A 65 -22.52 -20.29 -16.93
C GLY A 65 -23.63 -20.61 -15.91
N ASP A 66 -23.38 -21.58 -15.02
CA ASP A 66 -24.36 -22.11 -14.05
C ASP A 66 -24.66 -21.17 -12.89
N LYS A 67 -25.93 -20.78 -12.79
CA LYS A 67 -26.51 -19.91 -11.73
C LYS A 67 -25.97 -20.26 -10.34
N PRO A 68 -25.52 -19.27 -9.54
CA PRO A 68 -24.88 -19.56 -8.27
C PRO A 68 -25.94 -20.05 -7.29
N GLU A 69 -25.55 -20.90 -6.34
CA GLU A 69 -26.45 -21.33 -5.28
C GLU A 69 -27.09 -20.12 -4.59
N ARG A 70 -28.41 -20.19 -4.38
CA ARG A 70 -29.15 -19.11 -3.71
C ARG A 70 -28.62 -18.99 -2.28
N ARG A 71 -27.79 -17.97 -2.02
CA ARG A 71 -27.22 -17.64 -0.69
C ARG A 71 -28.22 -17.86 0.44
N ARG A 72 -27.83 -18.46 1.55
CA ARG A 72 -28.74 -18.67 2.69
C ARG A 72 -29.23 -17.34 3.26
N ARG A 73 -30.41 -17.37 3.88
CA ARG A 73 -31.01 -16.19 4.53
C ARG A 73 -30.32 -15.99 5.88
N CYS A 74 -29.96 -14.74 6.19
CA CYS A 74 -29.26 -14.44 7.43
C CYS A 74 -30.16 -14.73 8.65
N PRO A 75 -29.65 -15.43 9.68
CA PRO A 75 -30.41 -15.64 10.92
C PRO A 75 -30.88 -14.33 11.57
N GLY A 76 -30.09 -13.26 11.45
CA GLY A 76 -30.40 -11.91 11.93
C GLY A 76 -31.29 -11.08 11.00
N SER A 77 -31.65 -11.62 9.84
CA SER A 77 -32.58 -10.93 8.93
C SER A 77 -33.97 -10.81 9.54
N ALA A 78 -34.65 -9.68 9.35
CA ALA A 78 -35.95 -9.41 10.00
C ALA A 78 -35.92 -9.47 11.55
N GLN A 79 -34.76 -9.21 12.16
CA GLN A 79 -34.61 -9.00 13.59
C GLN A 79 -35.36 -7.73 14.01
N ARG A 80 -36.18 -7.82 15.06
CA ARG A 80 -36.90 -6.67 15.63
C ARG A 80 -35.98 -5.84 16.50
N ILE A 81 -36.07 -4.52 16.33
CA ILE A 81 -35.40 -3.53 17.17
C ILE A 81 -36.48 -2.65 17.78
N THR A 82 -36.54 -2.60 19.10
CA THR A 82 -37.39 -1.66 19.83
C THR A 82 -36.60 -0.37 20.03
N ILE A 83 -37.02 0.71 19.39
CA ILE A 83 -36.42 2.03 19.55
C ILE A 83 -36.98 2.63 20.83
N ASP A 84 -36.22 2.49 21.93
CA ASP A 84 -36.59 2.90 23.28
C ASP A 84 -35.85 4.16 23.76
N LEU A 85 -35.22 4.88 22.84
CA LEU A 85 -34.47 6.10 23.09
C LEU A 85 -34.66 7.09 21.95
N THR A 86 -34.58 8.38 22.26
CA THR A 86 -34.76 9.46 21.28
C THR A 86 -33.50 9.67 20.44
N PRO A 87 -33.60 10.27 19.24
CA PRO A 87 -32.43 10.67 18.44
C PRO A 87 -31.40 11.48 19.23
N GLU A 88 -31.84 12.35 20.14
CA GLU A 88 -30.97 13.17 20.99
C GLU A 88 -30.25 12.30 22.02
N GLN A 89 -30.96 11.37 22.68
CA GLN A 89 -30.36 10.42 23.62
C GLN A 89 -29.35 9.51 22.93
N TRP A 90 -29.64 9.07 21.71
CA TRP A 90 -28.68 8.34 20.87
C TRP A 90 -27.45 9.19 20.54
N GLY A 91 -27.66 10.44 20.12
CA GLY A 91 -26.58 11.37 19.79
C GLY A 91 -25.67 11.64 20.98
N GLN A 92 -26.23 11.82 22.17
CA GLN A 92 -25.47 11.94 23.42
C GLN A 92 -24.70 10.66 23.74
N ALA A 93 -25.30 9.48 23.58
CA ALA A 93 -24.62 8.21 23.79
C ALA A 93 -23.47 7.99 22.78
N LEU A 94 -23.63 8.44 21.53
CA LEU A 94 -22.60 8.39 20.50
C LEU A 94 -21.43 9.33 20.82
N LEU A 95 -21.70 10.56 21.26
CA LEU A 95 -20.67 11.51 21.68
C LEU A 95 -19.91 11.01 22.94
N ALA A 96 -20.64 10.43 23.90
CA ALA A 96 -20.04 9.82 25.08
C ALA A 96 -19.11 8.65 24.69
N ALA A 97 -19.55 7.76 23.78
CA ALA A 97 -18.71 6.68 23.27
C ALA A 97 -17.45 7.22 22.54
N ASP A 98 -17.61 8.23 21.68
CA ASP A 98 -16.48 8.82 20.93
C ASP A 98 -15.48 9.53 21.85
N SER A 99 -15.94 10.23 22.88
CA SER A 99 -15.05 10.86 23.88
C SER A 99 -14.19 9.84 24.66
N THR A 100 -14.73 8.65 24.95
CA THR A 100 -13.93 7.56 25.55
C THR A 100 -12.93 6.95 24.57
N ALA A 101 -13.24 6.93 23.27
CA ALA A 101 -12.33 6.49 22.22
C ALA A 101 -11.20 7.53 21.98
N ALA A 102 -11.56 8.81 21.90
CA ALA A 102 -10.62 9.92 21.81
C ALA A 102 -9.65 9.96 23.02
N GLY A 103 -10.11 9.60 24.22
CA GLY A 103 -9.25 9.46 25.40
C GLY A 103 -8.17 8.38 25.30
N ARG A 104 -8.34 7.37 24.42
CA ARG A 104 -7.32 6.34 24.13
C ARG A 104 -6.28 6.81 23.12
N HIS A 105 -6.54 7.90 22.41
CA HIS A 105 -5.56 8.55 21.57
C HIS A 105 -4.91 9.66 22.37
N SER A 106 -3.59 9.56 22.60
CA SER A 106 -2.87 10.66 23.25
C SER A 106 -3.08 11.94 22.43
N ALA A 107 -3.72 12.96 23.01
CA ALA A 107 -3.77 14.31 22.43
C ALA A 107 -2.37 14.92 22.25
N ARG A 108 -1.37 14.32 22.90
CA ARG A 108 0.04 14.55 22.63
C ARG A 108 0.35 14.04 21.23
N VAL A 109 0.48 14.97 20.29
CA VAL A 109 1.11 14.72 18.99
C VAL A 109 2.54 14.28 19.27
N THR A 110 2.75 12.96 19.36
CA THR A 110 4.09 12.38 19.30
C THR A 110 4.56 12.66 17.89
N ARG A 111 5.24 13.80 17.69
CA ARG A 111 5.90 14.10 16.43
C ARG A 111 6.78 12.88 16.16
N LYS A 112 6.55 12.21 15.03
CA LYS A 112 7.58 11.31 14.50
C LYS A 112 8.88 12.11 14.58
N PRO A 113 9.96 11.54 15.16
CA PRO A 113 11.27 12.15 15.02
C PRO A 113 11.38 12.55 13.57
N ARG A 114 11.70 13.82 13.28
CA ARG A 114 11.83 14.27 11.89
C ARG A 114 12.65 13.20 11.22
N THR A 115 12.05 12.49 10.27
CA THR A 115 12.77 11.50 9.48
C THR A 115 13.99 12.24 9.01
N ALA A 116 15.18 11.73 9.34
CA ALA A 116 16.42 12.37 8.92
C ALA A 116 16.23 12.79 7.47
N VAL A 117 16.51 14.08 7.18
CA VAL A 117 16.32 14.64 5.83
C VAL A 117 16.82 13.57 4.87
N PRO A 118 15.95 12.99 4.02
CA PRO A 118 16.36 11.90 3.17
C PRO A 118 17.59 12.41 2.43
N THR A 119 18.68 11.65 2.51
CA THR A 119 19.96 12.05 1.96
C THR A 119 19.68 12.57 0.56
N PRO A 120 19.97 13.85 0.26
CA PRO A 120 19.56 14.45 -0.99
C PRO A 120 20.02 13.53 -2.12
N VAL A 121 19.08 13.12 -2.98
CA VAL A 121 19.34 12.25 -4.15
C VAL A 121 20.26 12.97 -5.16
N THR A 122 20.55 14.25 -4.92
CA THR A 122 21.62 15.03 -5.56
C THR A 122 23.01 14.82 -4.97
N ARG A 123 23.19 13.86 -4.05
CA ARG A 123 24.35 12.96 -4.16
C ARG A 123 23.94 11.86 -5.12
N LEU A 124 24.03 12.15 -6.42
CA LEU A 124 24.19 11.10 -7.41
C LEU A 124 25.26 10.16 -6.85
N ALA A 125 24.80 8.93 -6.63
CA ALA A 125 25.53 7.79 -6.15
C ALA A 125 27.05 7.96 -6.21
N SER A 126 27.73 7.74 -5.09
CA SER A 126 28.95 6.94 -5.22
C SER A 126 28.52 5.66 -5.89
N LEU A 127 28.58 5.63 -7.22
CA LEU A 127 28.40 4.42 -8.00
C LEU A 127 29.41 3.47 -7.38
N PRO A 128 28.99 2.32 -6.84
CA PRO A 128 29.93 1.43 -6.20
C PRO A 128 30.88 0.97 -7.30
N ALA A 129 32.06 1.58 -7.38
CA ALA A 129 33.22 0.94 -7.95
C ALA A 129 33.36 -0.42 -7.24
N PRO A 130 34.00 -1.42 -7.85
CA PRO A 130 34.27 -2.67 -7.17
C PRO A 130 34.87 -2.36 -5.80
N SER A 131 34.15 -2.70 -4.73
CA SER A 131 34.61 -2.35 -3.39
C SER A 131 36.00 -2.95 -3.16
N ALA A 132 36.87 -2.28 -2.41
CA ALA A 132 38.18 -2.81 -2.05
C ALA A 132 38.08 -4.24 -1.47
N ARG A 133 36.99 -4.50 -0.74
CA ARG A 133 36.64 -5.84 -0.24
C ARG A 133 36.40 -6.86 -1.36
N LEU A 134 35.63 -6.50 -2.40
CA LEU A 134 35.34 -7.41 -3.51
C LEU A 134 36.61 -7.72 -4.34
N LEU A 135 37.48 -6.72 -4.52
CA LEU A 135 38.79 -6.91 -5.16
C LEU A 135 39.68 -7.82 -4.29
N ALA A 136 39.74 -7.60 -2.98
CA ALA A 136 40.49 -8.47 -2.07
C ALA A 136 39.99 -9.93 -2.09
N VAL A 137 38.66 -10.14 -2.17
CA VAL A 137 38.07 -11.49 -2.30
C VAL A 137 38.45 -12.15 -3.63
N ARG A 138 38.53 -11.37 -4.72
CA ARG A 138 39.02 -11.84 -6.03
C ARG A 138 40.47 -12.31 -5.94
N ASP A 139 41.33 -11.50 -5.33
CA ASP A 139 42.75 -11.83 -5.18
C ASP A 139 42.93 -13.06 -4.29
N GLN A 140 42.15 -13.17 -3.20
CA GLN A 140 42.14 -14.35 -2.33
C GLN A 140 41.70 -15.61 -3.08
N ALA A 141 40.65 -15.53 -3.91
CA ALA A 141 40.17 -16.67 -4.68
C ALA A 141 41.20 -17.14 -5.72
N ARG A 142 41.90 -16.21 -6.36
CA ARG A 142 43.01 -16.51 -7.29
C ARG A 142 44.18 -17.14 -6.56
N ALA A 143 44.58 -16.55 -5.43
CA ALA A 143 45.65 -17.08 -4.59
C ALA A 143 45.35 -18.52 -4.14
N ALA A 144 44.11 -18.82 -3.73
CA ALA A 144 43.72 -20.17 -3.33
C ALA A 144 43.86 -21.19 -4.48
N VAL A 145 43.51 -20.82 -5.72
CA VAL A 145 43.74 -21.67 -6.90
C VAL A 145 45.25 -21.87 -7.15
N HIS A 146 46.05 -20.82 -7.04
CA HIS A 146 47.51 -20.90 -7.22
C HIS A 146 48.17 -21.79 -6.18
N VAL A 147 47.87 -21.59 -4.89
CA VAL A 147 48.38 -22.40 -3.78
C VAL A 147 48.01 -23.88 -3.97
N HIS A 148 46.75 -24.16 -4.30
CA HIS A 148 46.33 -25.52 -4.56
C HIS A 148 47.08 -26.16 -5.73
N ARG A 149 47.32 -25.42 -6.82
CA ARG A 149 48.09 -25.92 -7.97
C ARG A 149 49.56 -26.18 -7.63
N SER A 150 50.18 -25.42 -6.73
CA SER A 150 51.56 -25.70 -6.29
C SER A 150 51.64 -26.93 -5.39
N GLU A 151 50.65 -27.14 -4.52
CA GLU A 151 50.68 -28.19 -3.49
C GLU A 151 50.14 -29.55 -3.98
N CYS A 152 49.14 -29.56 -4.87
CA CYS A 152 48.52 -30.79 -5.34
C CYS A 152 49.25 -31.40 -6.55
N GLU A 153 49.76 -32.62 -6.41
CA GLU A 153 50.50 -33.34 -7.46
C GLU A 153 49.70 -33.50 -8.76
N VAL A 154 48.40 -33.78 -8.66
CA VAL A 154 47.50 -33.94 -9.81
C VAL A 154 47.32 -32.62 -10.56
N CYS A 155 47.04 -31.54 -9.83
CA CYS A 155 46.76 -30.22 -10.41
C CYS A 155 48.03 -29.49 -10.87
N ARG A 156 49.19 -29.79 -10.28
CA ARG A 156 50.50 -29.19 -10.60
C ARG A 156 50.91 -29.40 -12.05
N THR A 157 50.59 -30.57 -12.60
CA THR A 157 50.92 -30.93 -14.00
C THR A 157 50.11 -30.15 -15.03
N GLY A 158 49.02 -29.48 -14.62
CA GLY A 158 48.11 -28.74 -15.50
C GLY A 158 47.22 -29.62 -16.39
N ARG A 159 47.49 -30.92 -16.52
CA ARG A 159 46.77 -31.87 -17.41
C ARG A 159 45.43 -32.35 -16.87
N ALA A 160 45.28 -32.41 -15.54
CA ALA A 160 44.06 -32.81 -14.86
C ALA A 160 43.70 -31.84 -13.72
N ARG A 161 42.46 -31.92 -13.24
CA ARG A 161 42.00 -31.21 -12.04
C ARG A 161 41.41 -32.21 -11.07
N CYS A 162 41.93 -32.23 -9.84
CA CYS A 162 41.27 -32.97 -8.77
C CYS A 162 39.94 -32.29 -8.40
N PRO A 163 39.02 -32.99 -7.72
CA PRO A 163 37.73 -32.42 -7.33
C PRO A 163 37.85 -31.09 -6.55
N GLY A 164 38.77 -31.02 -5.59
CA GLY A 164 39.02 -29.80 -4.80
C GLY A 164 39.57 -28.64 -5.64
N GLY A 165 40.50 -28.92 -6.57
CA GLY A 165 41.00 -27.91 -7.50
C GLY A 165 39.93 -27.37 -8.44
N ARG A 166 39.03 -28.25 -8.92
CA ARG A 166 37.88 -27.86 -9.74
C ARG A 166 36.91 -26.95 -8.98
N GLU A 167 36.64 -27.25 -7.71
CA GLU A 167 35.77 -26.41 -6.87
C GLU A 167 36.38 -25.02 -6.64
N LEU A 168 37.69 -24.93 -6.39
CA LEU A 168 38.40 -23.67 -6.25
C LEU A 168 38.36 -22.83 -7.54
N GLU A 169 38.50 -23.46 -8.70
CA GLU A 169 38.39 -22.78 -10.01
C GLU A 169 36.98 -22.26 -10.27
N ILE A 170 35.94 -23.03 -9.93
CA ILE A 170 34.55 -22.58 -10.03
C ILE A 170 34.31 -21.38 -9.12
N ARG A 171 34.77 -21.43 -7.87
CA ARG A 171 34.65 -20.33 -6.91
C ARG A 171 35.36 -19.08 -7.41
N ALA A 172 36.59 -19.21 -7.89
CA ALA A 172 37.34 -18.09 -8.49
C ALA A 172 36.62 -17.51 -9.72
N GLY A 173 36.04 -18.35 -10.57
CA GLY A 173 35.22 -17.93 -11.71
C GLY A 173 33.97 -17.14 -11.31
N HIS A 174 33.26 -17.58 -10.27
CA HIS A 174 32.09 -16.86 -9.73
C HIS A 174 32.49 -15.49 -9.16
N THR A 175 33.61 -15.40 -8.45
CA THR A 175 34.13 -14.14 -7.93
C THR A 175 34.56 -13.20 -9.05
N ASP A 176 35.28 -13.69 -10.07
CA ASP A 176 35.69 -12.93 -11.24
C ASP A 176 34.46 -12.39 -12.02
N ALA A 177 33.43 -13.21 -12.21
CA ALA A 177 32.18 -12.79 -12.85
C ALA A 177 31.46 -11.70 -12.04
N SER A 178 31.46 -11.81 -10.71
CA SER A 178 30.85 -10.82 -9.81
C SER A 178 31.57 -9.46 -9.89
N VAL A 179 32.91 -9.47 -9.91
CA VAL A 179 33.73 -8.25 -10.08
C VAL A 179 33.45 -7.62 -11.44
N ARG A 180 33.40 -8.42 -12.51
CA ARG A 180 33.13 -7.93 -13.86
C ARG A 180 31.74 -7.28 -13.95
N PHE A 181 30.72 -7.93 -13.40
CA PHE A 181 29.35 -7.38 -13.37
C PHE A 181 29.30 -6.02 -12.67
N VAL A 182 29.93 -5.89 -11.50
CA VAL A 182 29.98 -4.61 -10.78
C VAL A 182 30.70 -3.54 -11.59
N HIS A 183 31.80 -3.90 -12.28
CA HIS A 183 32.53 -2.98 -13.14
C HIS A 183 31.67 -2.49 -14.31
N GLU A 184 30.97 -3.39 -15.00
CA GLU A 184 30.06 -3.07 -16.10
C GLU A 184 28.91 -2.16 -15.65
N GLN A 185 28.34 -2.42 -14.46
CA GLN A 185 27.31 -1.56 -13.86
C GLN A 185 27.84 -0.15 -13.55
N HIS A 186 29.05 -0.06 -13.00
CA HIS A 186 29.70 1.23 -12.72
C HIS A 186 29.91 2.04 -14.01
N GLU A 187 30.44 1.41 -15.06
CA GLU A 187 30.64 2.06 -16.36
C GLU A 187 29.33 2.45 -17.05
N ALA A 188 28.31 1.61 -16.99
CA ALA A 188 26.99 1.92 -17.54
C ALA A 188 26.38 3.13 -16.83
N ALA A 189 26.54 3.22 -15.52
CA ALA A 189 26.05 4.35 -14.76
C ALA A 189 26.84 5.63 -15.01
N LEU A 190 28.18 5.56 -15.14
CA LEU A 190 29.00 6.70 -15.59
C LEU A 190 28.53 7.21 -16.96
N ARG A 191 28.27 6.31 -17.92
CA ARG A 191 27.71 6.67 -19.23
C ARG A 191 26.34 7.31 -19.14
N ALA A 192 25.46 6.81 -18.27
CA ALA A 192 24.14 7.38 -18.07
C ALA A 192 24.19 8.79 -17.44
N MET A 193 25.12 9.03 -16.51
CA MET A 193 25.34 10.37 -15.94
C MET A 193 25.95 11.35 -16.94
N ALA A 194 26.85 10.88 -17.80
CA ALA A 194 27.45 11.67 -18.86
C ALA A 194 26.51 11.91 -20.06
N ALA A 195 25.39 11.17 -20.13
CA ALA A 195 24.42 11.34 -21.21
C ALA A 195 23.82 12.75 -21.15
N PRO A 196 23.85 13.52 -22.26
CA PRO A 196 23.29 14.86 -22.27
C PRO A 196 21.80 14.77 -21.94
N ALA A 197 21.37 15.54 -20.94
CA ALA A 197 19.95 15.67 -20.64
C ALA A 197 19.23 16.17 -21.89
N ALA A 198 18.21 15.41 -22.35
CA ALA A 198 17.38 15.84 -23.47
C ALA A 198 16.92 17.29 -23.22
N PRO A 199 17.03 18.21 -24.19
CA PRO A 199 16.65 19.60 -23.99
C PRO A 199 15.26 19.69 -23.37
N ARG A 200 15.05 20.58 -22.40
CA ARG A 200 13.76 20.75 -21.70
C ARG A 200 12.56 20.80 -22.66
N ARG A 201 12.73 21.38 -23.85
CA ARG A 201 11.74 21.38 -24.94
C ARG A 201 11.31 19.97 -25.39
N GLN A 202 12.26 19.05 -25.56
CA GLN A 202 12.00 17.68 -25.98
C GLN A 202 11.35 16.84 -24.86
N GLN A 203 11.76 17.06 -23.61
CA GLN A 203 11.10 16.47 -22.44
C GLN A 203 9.63 16.92 -22.34
N TRP A 204 9.38 18.23 -22.51
CA TRP A 204 8.02 18.80 -22.54
C TRP A 204 7.17 18.24 -23.67
N ARG A 205 7.72 18.03 -24.88
CA ARG A 205 6.97 17.44 -26.01
C ARG A 205 6.35 16.08 -25.65
N ARG A 206 7.05 15.24 -24.87
CA ARG A 206 6.55 13.92 -24.46
C ARG A 206 5.32 13.99 -23.56
N VAL A 207 5.28 14.98 -22.67
CA VAL A 207 4.23 15.10 -21.64
C VAL A 207 3.14 16.12 -21.99
N ASN A 208 3.36 16.99 -22.98
CA ASN A 208 2.48 18.11 -23.32
C ASN A 208 1.03 17.65 -23.59
N ALA A 209 0.85 16.58 -24.37
CA ALA A 209 -0.48 16.07 -24.69
C ALA A 209 -1.24 15.56 -23.44
N ALA A 210 -0.54 14.93 -22.50
CA ALA A 210 -1.14 14.44 -21.26
C ALA A 210 -1.50 15.60 -20.31
N VAL A 211 -0.64 16.61 -20.24
CA VAL A 211 -0.90 17.85 -19.49
C VAL A 211 -2.15 18.55 -20.04
N LYS A 212 -2.20 18.81 -21.36
CA LYS A 212 -3.35 19.42 -22.02
C LYS A 212 -4.65 18.66 -21.79
N ARG A 213 -4.61 17.32 -21.83
CA ARG A 213 -5.78 16.48 -21.55
C ARG A 213 -6.26 16.64 -20.10
N THR A 214 -5.33 16.69 -19.16
CA THR A 214 -5.63 16.88 -17.73
C THR A 214 -6.22 18.27 -17.49
N ASP A 215 -5.67 19.30 -18.13
CA ASP A 215 -6.17 20.67 -18.04
C ASP A 215 -7.59 20.79 -18.62
N GLN A 216 -7.84 20.14 -19.76
CA GLN A 216 -9.18 20.07 -20.35
C GLN A 216 -10.19 19.36 -19.43
N GLN A 217 -9.79 18.27 -18.77
CA GLN A 217 -10.65 17.59 -17.81
C GLN A 217 -10.97 18.45 -16.59
N ARG A 218 -10.02 19.28 -16.15
CA ARG A 218 -10.22 20.23 -15.04
C ARG A 218 -11.18 21.35 -15.44
N SER A 219 -11.07 21.87 -16.67
CA SER A 219 -11.95 22.95 -17.14
C SER A 219 -13.39 22.49 -17.39
N THR A 220 -13.61 21.21 -17.66
CA THR A 220 -14.97 20.64 -17.83
C THR A 220 -15.63 20.18 -16.53
N ARG A 221 -14.98 20.38 -15.37
CA ARG A 221 -15.53 19.94 -14.08
C ARG A 221 -16.64 20.90 -13.61
N PRO A 222 -17.85 20.43 -13.25
CA PRO A 222 -18.92 21.30 -12.75
C PRO A 222 -18.49 22.03 -11.47
N ALA A 223 -18.93 23.28 -11.29
CA ALA A 223 -18.53 24.18 -10.20
C ALA A 223 -18.71 23.62 -8.78
N GLY A 224 -19.55 22.59 -8.59
CA GLY A 224 -19.79 21.92 -7.31
C GLY A 224 -18.72 20.91 -6.88
N ASP A 225 -17.82 20.49 -7.79
CA ASP A 225 -16.73 19.52 -7.58
C ASP A 225 -15.35 20.18 -7.49
N ALA A 226 -15.28 21.51 -7.56
CA ALA A 226 -14.08 22.25 -7.26
C ALA A 226 -13.74 22.08 -5.76
N PRO A 227 -12.46 21.85 -5.38
CA PRO A 227 -12.05 21.90 -3.99
C PRO A 227 -12.54 23.22 -3.39
N LYS A 228 -13.44 23.11 -2.40
CA LYS A 228 -13.86 24.28 -1.63
C LYS A 228 -12.64 24.73 -0.84
N ASP A 229 -12.32 26.00 -1.02
CA ASP A 229 -11.23 26.77 -0.41
C ASP A 229 -9.84 26.55 -1.04
N GLY A 230 -9.29 27.66 -1.52
CA GLY A 230 -7.94 27.76 -2.02
C GLY A 230 -6.96 27.19 -1.00
N GLY A 231 -6.23 26.16 -1.44
CA GLY A 231 -5.14 25.59 -0.65
C GLY A 231 -4.18 26.67 -0.16
N PRO A 232 -3.40 26.40 0.90
CA PRO A 232 -2.50 27.38 1.48
C PRO A 232 -1.61 27.99 0.40
N SER A 233 -1.53 29.32 0.38
CA SER A 233 -0.68 30.07 -0.55
C SER A 233 0.75 29.54 -0.47
N VAL A 234 1.22 28.93 -1.56
CA VAL A 234 2.57 28.40 -1.65
C VAL A 234 3.45 29.52 -2.20
N PRO A 235 4.57 29.86 -1.55
CA PRO A 235 5.46 30.90 -2.04
C PRO A 235 6.00 30.54 -3.43
N GLU A 236 5.82 31.44 -4.40
CA GLU A 236 6.29 31.28 -5.79
C GLU A 236 7.79 31.54 -5.94
N THR A 237 8.42 32.08 -4.90
CA THR A 237 9.86 32.35 -4.86
C THR A 237 10.59 31.34 -3.96
N PRO A 238 11.76 30.83 -4.39
CA PRO A 238 12.52 29.88 -3.60
C PRO A 238 12.99 30.53 -2.31
N VAL A 239 12.54 29.98 -1.18
CA VAL A 239 12.99 30.41 0.16
C VAL A 239 14.48 30.07 0.29
N ARG A 240 15.32 31.11 0.34
CA ARG A 240 16.75 30.95 0.67
C ARG A 240 16.86 30.58 2.14
N ILE A 241 17.19 29.33 2.40
CA ILE A 241 17.56 28.87 3.74
C ILE A 241 19.05 29.18 3.90
N THR A 242 19.36 30.20 4.71
CA THR A 242 20.74 30.46 5.15
C THR A 242 21.11 29.44 6.23
N ALA A 243 22.29 28.85 6.07
CA ALA A 243 22.89 27.90 7.03
C ALA A 243 23.34 28.60 8.30
#